data_AF-A0A3A9EUZ1-F1
#
_entry.id   AF-A0A3A9EUZ1-F1
#
_cell.length_a   1.000
_cell.length_b   1.000
_cell.length_c   1.000
_cell.angle_alpha   90.00
_cell.angle_beta   90.00
_cell.angle_gamma   90.00
#
_symmetry.space_group_name_H-M   'P 1'
#
loop_
_entity.id
_entity.type
_entity.pdbx_description
1 polymer ?
#
loop_
_entity_poly.entity_id
_entity_poly.type
_entity_poly.pdbx_seq_one_letter_code
_entity_poly.pdbx_strand_id
1 'polypeptide(L)'
;MQRNFRSTAKPPDPKVDLLIFKKAREMIAYGNDCLYNKQFPRKYRVGNAIGAQIEGAMYDILDGLTEAATKEHKKTALTQVDHKILYLRQLLITAVDPKMNTAAVLIPLDSQRKWCEMLEEMGKILGSWLKKLNS
;
A
#
# COMPACT_ATOMS: atom_id res chain seq x y z
N MET A 1 10.95 19.94 25.68
CA MET A 1 10.51 18.64 26.22
C MET A 1 9.31 18.18 25.38
N GLN A 2 9.54 17.47 24.27
CA GLN A 2 8.41 16.96 23.46
C GLN A 2 7.76 15.83 24.23
N ARG A 3 6.45 15.94 24.48
CA ARG A 3 5.66 14.87 25.11
C ARG A 3 5.71 13.68 24.17
N ASN A 4 6.39 12.62 24.59
CA ASN A 4 6.23 11.28 24.04
C ASN A 4 4.75 10.90 24.22
N PHE A 5 3.92 11.18 23.21
CA PHE A 5 2.60 10.58 23.12
C PHE A 5 2.80 9.08 23.21
N ARG A 6 2.24 8.47 24.26
CA ARG A 6 2.47 7.09 24.70
C ARG A 6 2.53 6.15 23.49
N SER A 7 3.72 5.64 23.17
CA SER A 7 3.91 4.60 22.15
C SER A 7 3.38 3.22 22.63
N THR A 8 2.74 3.17 23.80
CA THR A 8 2.27 1.94 24.45
C THR A 8 0.76 1.71 24.30
N ALA A 9 0.00 2.69 23.80
CA ALA A 9 -1.43 2.50 23.55
C ALA A 9 -1.61 1.87 22.17
N LYS A 10 -2.04 0.60 22.13
CA LYS A 10 -2.51 -0.02 20.89
C LYS A 10 -3.69 0.82 20.37
N PRO A 11 -3.65 1.31 19.13
CA PRO A 11 -4.80 2.02 18.56
C PRO A 11 -6.04 1.11 18.61
N PRO A 12 -7.25 1.68 18.73
CA PRO A 12 -8.47 0.88 18.78
C PRO A 12 -8.58 0.00 17.54
N ASP A 13 -8.91 -1.28 17.73
CA ASP A 13 -9.17 -2.18 16.62
C ASP A 13 -10.44 -1.69 15.88
N PRO A 14 -10.37 -1.44 14.56
CA PRO A 14 -11.48 -0.88 13.81
C PRO A 14 -12.64 -1.88 13.73
N LYS A 15 -13.87 -1.38 13.90
CA LYS A 15 -15.11 -2.19 13.97
C LYS A 15 -15.41 -3.02 12.72
N VAL A 16 -14.80 -2.69 11.58
CA VAL A 16 -14.92 -3.43 10.31
C VAL A 16 -13.59 -4.13 10.06
N ASP A 17 -13.44 -5.35 10.58
CA ASP A 17 -12.19 -6.10 10.46
C ASP A 17 -12.29 -7.18 9.36
N LEU A 18 -12.63 -6.74 8.14
CA LEU A 18 -12.38 -7.58 6.97
C LEU A 18 -10.88 -7.80 6.88
N LEU A 19 -10.46 -9.05 6.66
CA LEU A 19 -9.06 -9.45 6.54
C LEU A 19 -8.26 -8.54 5.57
N ILE A 20 -8.90 -8.05 4.50
CA ILE A 20 -8.29 -7.13 3.53
C ILE A 20 -7.84 -5.79 4.14
N PHE A 21 -8.59 -5.24 5.11
CA PHE A 21 -8.19 -4.00 5.79
C PHE A 21 -6.97 -4.21 6.68
N LYS A 22 -6.91 -5.35 7.38
CA LYS A 22 -5.73 -5.72 8.16
C LYS A 22 -4.50 -5.83 7.25
N LYS A 23 -4.62 -6.52 6.11
CA LYS A 23 -3.54 -6.66 5.13
C LYS A 23 -3.11 -5.34 4.50
N ALA A 24 -4.05 -4.45 4.20
CA ALA A 24 -3.75 -3.10 3.71
C ALA A 24 -2.92 -2.29 4.73
N ARG A 25 -3.29 -2.34 6.02
CA ARG A 25 -2.54 -1.65 7.08
C ARG A 25 -1.15 -2.25 7.30
N GLU A 26 -1.02 -3.58 7.25
CA GLU A 26 0.28 -4.25 7.30
C GLU A 26 1.16 -3.81 6.12
N MET A 27 0.60 -3.74 4.91
CA MET A 27 1.28 -3.26 3.69
C MET A 27 1.72 -1.80 3.82
N ILE A 28 0.84 -0.91 4.32
CA ILE A 28 1.17 0.51 4.57
C ILE A 28 2.29 0.63 5.61
N ALA A 29 2.20 -0.10 6.72
CA ALA A 29 3.21 -0.03 7.78
C ALA A 29 4.58 -0.45 7.27
N TYR A 30 4.63 -1.55 6.50
CA TYR A 30 5.86 -2.01 5.86
C TYR A 30 6.39 -1.01 4.81
N GLY A 31 5.49 -0.40 4.03
CA GLY A 31 5.87 0.58 3.03
C GLY A 31 6.44 1.87 3.62
N ASN A 32 5.80 2.37 4.69
CA ASN A 32 6.31 3.51 5.45
C ASN A 32 7.69 3.20 6.06
N ASP A 33 7.91 2.00 6.58
CA ASP A 33 9.24 1.61 7.05
C ASP A 33 10.29 1.67 5.92
N CYS A 34 9.94 1.17 4.73
CA CYS A 34 10.80 1.22 3.55
C CYS A 34 11.09 2.66 3.07
N LEU A 35 10.11 3.56 3.12
CA LEU A 35 10.25 4.94 2.64
C LEU A 35 10.90 5.87 3.68
N TYR A 36 10.69 5.65 4.98
CA TYR A 36 11.09 6.61 6.01
C TYR A 36 12.24 6.15 6.91
N ASN A 37 12.31 4.86 7.21
CA ASN A 37 13.26 4.33 8.18
C ASN A 37 14.46 3.64 7.53
N LYS A 38 14.35 3.27 6.24
CA LYS A 38 15.47 2.73 5.44
C LYS A 38 16.16 3.83 4.62
N GLN A 39 17.14 3.44 3.80
CA GLN A 39 18.00 4.33 2.99
C GLN A 39 17.28 5.03 1.81
N PHE A 40 15.96 5.15 1.83
CA PHE A 40 15.22 5.79 0.73
C PHE A 40 15.53 7.30 0.70
N PRO A 41 16.04 7.87 -0.41
CA PRO A 41 16.49 9.25 -0.41
C PRO A 41 15.33 10.25 -0.29
N ARG A 42 15.46 11.23 0.62
CA ARG A 42 14.40 12.20 0.93
C ARG A 42 13.87 12.95 -0.29
N LYS A 43 14.74 13.28 -1.25
CA LYS A 43 14.39 14.01 -2.49
C LYS A 43 13.35 13.28 -3.35
N TYR A 44 13.25 11.96 -3.22
CA TYR A 44 12.28 11.16 -3.97
C TYR A 44 10.95 10.94 -3.24
N ARG A 45 10.77 11.53 -2.04
CA ARG A 45 9.56 11.37 -1.20
C ARG A 45 8.61 12.57 -1.24
N VAL A 46 8.80 13.50 -2.17
CA VAL A 46 8.06 14.77 -2.20
C VAL A 46 7.57 15.11 -3.60
N GLY A 47 6.51 15.90 -3.68
CA GLY A 47 5.93 16.35 -4.95
C GLY A 47 5.50 15.17 -5.82
N ASN A 48 5.92 15.17 -7.09
CA ASN A 48 5.58 14.12 -8.06
C ASN A 48 6.64 13.01 -8.13
N ALA A 49 7.55 12.92 -7.16
CA ALA A 49 8.59 11.90 -7.16
C ALA A 49 8.03 10.51 -6.85
N ILE A 50 8.74 9.47 -7.29
CA ILE A 50 8.27 8.08 -7.22
C ILE A 50 7.92 7.61 -5.79
N GLY A 51 8.65 8.05 -4.77
CA GLY A 51 8.34 7.72 -3.38
C GLY A 51 7.02 8.33 -2.90
N ALA A 52 6.72 9.56 -3.33
CA ALA A 52 5.43 10.20 -3.03
C ALA A 52 4.28 9.51 -3.79
N GLN A 53 4.52 9.05 -5.03
CA GLN A 53 3.53 8.28 -5.78
C GLN A 53 3.28 6.90 -5.17
N ILE A 54 4.33 6.23 -4.67
CA ILE A 54 4.22 4.96 -3.94
C ILE A 54 3.38 5.17 -2.68
N GLU A 55 3.70 6.19 -1.89
CA GLU A 55 2.95 6.52 -0.67
C GLU A 55 1.47 6.82 -0.99
N GLY A 56 1.20 7.66 -1.97
CA GLY A 56 -0.15 7.97 -2.43
C GLY A 56 -0.92 6.72 -2.83
N ALA A 57 -0.32 5.84 -3.65
CA ALA A 57 -0.94 4.60 -4.09
C ALA A 57 -1.29 3.66 -2.91
N MET A 58 -0.47 3.62 -1.84
CA MET A 58 -0.79 2.83 -0.65
C MET A 58 -2.08 3.31 0.03
N TYR A 59 -2.21 4.61 0.24
CA TYR A 59 -3.39 5.19 0.91
C TYR A 59 -4.62 5.18 0.00
N ASP A 60 -4.42 5.33 -1.31
CA ASP A 60 -5.47 5.21 -2.32
C ASP A 60 -6.11 3.81 -2.33
N ILE A 61 -5.32 2.76 -2.06
CA ILE A 61 -5.84 1.38 -1.89
C ILE A 61 -6.71 1.32 -0.63
N LEU A 62 -6.25 1.87 0.50
CA LEU A 62 -6.99 1.87 1.76
C LEU A 62 -8.31 2.65 1.65
N ASP A 63 -8.27 3.81 0.99
CA ASP A 63 -9.45 4.63 0.73
C ASP A 63 -10.46 3.89 -0.15
N GLY A 64 -10.00 3.30 -1.26
CA GLY A 64 -10.88 2.52 -2.15
C GLY A 64 -11.50 1.28 -1.47
N LEU A 65 -10.78 0.63 -0.55
CA LEU A 65 -11.35 -0.44 0.27
C LEU A 65 -12.45 0.08 1.21
N THR A 66 -12.24 1.25 1.80
CA THR A 66 -13.21 1.93 2.68
C THR A 66 -14.46 2.32 1.90
N GLU A 67 -14.28 2.83 0.69
CA GLU A 67 -15.36 3.12 -0.25
C GLU A 67 -16.15 1.85 -0.61
N ALA A 68 -15.46 0.76 -0.99
CA ALA A 68 -16.09 -0.51 -1.33
C ALA A 68 -16.86 -1.15 -0.16
N ALA A 69 -16.42 -0.91 1.09
CA ALA A 69 -17.11 -1.42 2.27
C ALA A 69 -18.43 -0.67 2.55
N THR A 70 -18.50 0.61 2.19
CA THR A 70 -19.64 1.50 2.52
C THR A 70 -20.63 1.70 1.39
N LYS A 71 -20.22 1.55 0.12
CA LYS A 71 -21.08 1.79 -1.04
C LYS A 71 -21.98 0.60 -1.43
N GLU A 72 -23.06 0.91 -2.14
CA GLU A 72 -23.96 -0.07 -2.77
C GLU A 72 -23.31 -0.71 -4.01
N HIS A 73 -22.60 0.08 -4.83
CA HIS A 73 -21.89 -0.38 -6.03
C HIS A 73 -20.48 -0.93 -5.73
N LYS A 74 -20.39 -1.95 -4.88
CA LYS A 74 -19.12 -2.51 -4.36
C LYS A 74 -18.18 -3.04 -5.46
N LYS A 75 -18.74 -3.63 -6.52
CA LYS A 75 -17.95 -4.25 -7.60
C LYS A 75 -17.04 -3.25 -8.30
N THR A 76 -17.57 -2.10 -8.69
CA THR A 76 -16.78 -1.06 -9.37
C THR A 76 -15.66 -0.52 -8.48
N ALA A 77 -15.97 -0.25 -7.20
CA ALA A 77 -14.97 0.19 -6.24
C ALA A 77 -13.86 -0.86 -6.04
N LEU A 78 -14.20 -2.14 -5.91
CA LEU A 78 -13.20 -3.21 -5.78
C LEU A 78 -12.34 -3.38 -7.03
N THR A 79 -12.90 -3.24 -8.24
CA THR A 79 -12.10 -3.26 -9.47
C THR A 79 -11.11 -2.09 -9.53
N GLN A 80 -11.49 -0.90 -9.05
CA GLN A 80 -10.58 0.23 -8.96
C GLN A 80 -9.46 -0.02 -7.95
N VAL A 81 -9.76 -0.67 -6.82
CA VAL A 81 -8.73 -1.09 -5.86
C VAL A 81 -7.77 -2.11 -6.48
N ASP A 82 -8.26 -3.08 -7.24
CA ASP A 82 -7.42 -4.06 -7.95
C ASP A 82 -6.44 -3.37 -8.92
N HIS A 83 -6.93 -2.38 -9.68
CA HIS A 83 -6.08 -1.53 -10.52
C HIS A 83 -5.02 -0.78 -9.70
N LYS A 84 -5.38 -0.20 -8.56
CA LYS A 84 -4.42 0.52 -7.68
C LYS A 84 -3.36 -0.43 -7.10
N ILE A 85 -3.70 -1.68 -6.77
CA ILE A 85 -2.75 -2.71 -6.35
C ILE A 85 -1.76 -2.99 -7.49
N LEU A 86 -2.23 -3.18 -8.72
CA LEU A 86 -1.37 -3.38 -9.88
C LEU A 86 -0.45 -2.18 -10.11
N TYR A 87 -1.01 -0.96 -10.03
CA TYR A 87 -0.26 0.27 -10.19
C TYR A 87 0.89 0.40 -9.17
N LEU A 88 0.61 0.13 -7.89
CA LEU A 88 1.64 0.14 -6.85
C LEU A 88 2.75 -0.89 -7.14
N ARG A 89 2.43 -2.08 -7.66
CA ARG A 89 3.45 -3.06 -8.07
C ARG A 89 4.35 -2.54 -9.19
N GLN A 90 3.78 -1.85 -10.17
CA GLN A 90 4.57 -1.24 -11.25
C GLN A 90 5.49 -0.14 -10.71
N LEU A 91 5.02 0.71 -9.80
CA LEU A 91 5.86 1.72 -9.15
C LEU A 91 7.03 1.08 -8.39
N LEU A 92 6.80 -0.04 -7.70
CA LEU A 92 7.84 -0.76 -6.97
C LEU A 92 8.89 -1.38 -7.91
N ILE A 93 8.47 -1.93 -9.05
CA ILE A 93 9.40 -2.44 -10.08
C ILE A 93 10.25 -1.29 -10.64
N THR A 94 9.62 -0.17 -10.97
CA THR A 94 10.31 1.04 -11.44
C THR A 94 11.31 1.58 -10.40
N ALA A 95 10.99 1.50 -9.11
CA ALA A 95 11.87 1.98 -8.03
C ALA A 95 13.14 1.13 -7.84
N VAL A 96 13.16 -0.10 -8.34
CA VAL A 96 14.34 -0.98 -8.30
C VAL A 96 15.08 -1.08 -9.63
N ASP A 97 14.51 -0.56 -10.72
CA ASP A 97 15.14 -0.55 -12.04
C ASP A 97 16.11 0.64 -12.18
N PRO A 98 17.44 0.39 -12.25
CA PRO A 98 18.44 1.45 -12.42
C PRO A 98 18.31 2.22 -13.75
N LYS A 99 17.60 1.66 -14.75
CA LYS A 99 17.35 2.32 -16.04
C LYS A 99 16.22 3.34 -15.96
N MET A 100 15.27 3.13 -15.05
CA MET A 100 14.10 4.00 -14.88
C MET A 100 14.29 5.06 -13.80
N ASN A 101 15.28 4.89 -12.93
CA ASN A 101 15.64 5.90 -11.96
C ASN A 101 17.11 6.30 -12.11
N THR A 102 17.34 7.61 -12.29
CA THR A 102 18.60 8.34 -12.49
C THR A 102 19.83 7.82 -11.69
N ALA A 103 20.33 6.64 -12.06
CA ALA A 103 21.52 5.94 -11.57
C ALA A 103 21.48 5.30 -10.17
N ALA A 104 20.31 5.10 -9.53
CA ALA A 104 20.26 4.46 -8.21
C ALA A 104 19.06 3.53 -8.00
N VAL A 105 19.31 2.40 -7.33
CA VAL A 105 18.26 1.55 -6.76
C VAL A 105 17.68 2.27 -5.54
N LEU A 106 16.38 2.59 -5.54
CA LEU A 106 15.74 3.34 -4.44
C LEU A 106 15.24 2.44 -3.31
N ILE A 107 14.91 1.20 -3.66
CA ILE A 107 14.41 0.19 -2.73
C ILE A 107 15.26 -1.07 -2.92
N PRO A 108 15.80 -1.69 -1.85
CA PRO A 108 16.47 -2.97 -1.98
C PRO A 108 15.57 -4.04 -2.60
N LEU A 109 16.10 -4.91 -3.45
CA LEU A 109 15.32 -5.96 -4.15
C LEU A 109 14.53 -6.85 -3.19
N ASP A 110 15.11 -7.26 -2.06
CA ASP A 110 14.39 -8.07 -1.06
C ASP A 110 13.22 -7.31 -0.45
N SER A 111 13.38 -5.99 -0.26
CA SER A 111 12.31 -5.16 0.25
C SER A 111 11.18 -5.03 -0.76
N GLN A 112 11.51 -4.88 -2.05
CA GLN A 112 10.55 -4.85 -3.15
C GLN A 112 9.81 -6.19 -3.29
N ARG A 113 10.53 -7.31 -3.26
CA ARG A 113 9.94 -8.66 -3.36
C ARG A 113 8.91 -8.89 -2.26
N LYS A 114 9.31 -8.67 -1.00
CA LYS A 114 8.40 -8.81 0.14
C LYS A 114 7.16 -7.90 0.00
N TRP A 115 7.35 -6.66 -0.47
CA TRP A 115 6.21 -5.76 -0.67
C TRP A 115 5.27 -6.28 -1.75
N CYS A 116 5.79 -6.80 -2.86
CA CYS A 116 4.98 -7.41 -3.91
C CYS A 116 4.23 -8.67 -3.43
N GLU A 117 4.83 -9.50 -2.58
CA GLU A 117 4.14 -10.65 -1.95
C GLU A 117 2.93 -10.21 -1.11
N MET A 118 3.07 -9.11 -0.35
CA MET A 118 1.94 -8.54 0.40
C MET A 118 0.82 -8.07 -0.53
N LEU A 119 1.17 -7.46 -1.66
CA LEU A 119 0.21 -7.01 -2.68
C LEU A 119 -0.46 -8.20 -3.39
N GLU A 120 0.24 -9.31 -3.62
CA GLU A 120 -0.35 -10.56 -4.13
C GLU A 120 -1.39 -11.14 -3.18
N GLU A 121 -1.06 -11.21 -1.90
CA GLU A 121 -1.97 -11.70 -0.88
C GLU A 121 -3.25 -10.85 -0.84
N MET A 122 -3.10 -9.52 -0.87
CA MET A 122 -4.22 -8.59 -0.96
C MET A 122 -5.07 -8.84 -2.22
N GLY A 123 -4.45 -9.00 -3.39
CA GLY A 123 -5.15 -9.28 -4.65
C GLY A 123 -5.97 -10.58 -4.60
N LYS A 124 -5.45 -11.64 -3.97
CA LYS A 124 -6.18 -12.91 -3.78
C LYS A 124 -7.42 -12.75 -2.91
N ILE A 125 -7.29 -11.99 -1.81
CA ILE A 125 -8.41 -11.71 -0.90
C ILE A 125 -9.47 -10.84 -1.60
N LEU A 126 -9.03 -9.81 -2.33
CA LEU A 126 -9.91 -8.92 -3.09
C LEU A 126 -10.67 -9.69 -4.19
N GLY A 127 -9.97 -10.53 -4.96
CA GLY A 127 -10.58 -11.36 -5.99
C GLY A 127 -11.61 -12.34 -5.41
N SER A 128 -11.38 -12.86 -4.20
CA SER A 128 -12.35 -13.70 -3.50
C SER A 128 -13.60 -12.91 -3.09
N TRP A 129 -13.46 -11.63 -2.70
CA TRP A 129 -14.58 -10.76 -2.42
C TRP A 129 -15.38 -10.44 -3.70
N LEU A 130 -14.70 -10.09 -4.80
CA LEU A 130 -15.35 -9.88 -6.10
C LEU A 130 -16.15 -11.09 -6.57
N LYS A 131 -15.61 -12.30 -6.41
CA LYS A 131 -16.33 -13.55 -6.75
C LYS A 131 -17.62 -13.71 -5.97
N LYS A 132 -17.60 -13.42 -4.65
CA LYS A 132 -18.80 -13.47 -3.78
C LYS A 132 -19.87 -12.43 -4.13
N LEU A 133 -19.52 -11.35 -4.83
CA LEU A 133 -20.49 -10.36 -5.30
C LEU A 133 -21.10 -10.72 -6.66
N ASN A 134 -20.47 -11.62 -7.42
CA ASN A 134 -20.96 -12.10 -8.71
C ASN A 134 -21.73 -13.42 -8.61
N SER A 135 -21.70 -14.08 -7.45
CA SER A 135 -22.46 -15.29 -7.10
C SER A 135 -23.78 -14.92 -6.44
#